data_AF-A0A942SIR7-F1
#
_entry.id   AF-A0A942SIR7-F1
#
_cell.length_a   1.000
_cell.length_b   1.000
_cell.length_c   1.000
_cell.angle_alpha   90.00
_cell.angle_beta   90.00
_cell.angle_gamma   90.00
#
_symmetry.space_group_name_H-M   'P 1'
#
loop_
_entity.id
_entity.type
_entity.pdbx_description
1 polymer ?
#
loop_
_entity_poly.entity_id
_entity_poly.type
_entity_poly.pdbx_seq_one_letter_code
_entity_poly.pdbx_strand_id
1 'polypeptide(L)'
;MANQQAVVEVLSKALDNQESVDPNHLSVEALLLLINTERLRQLKEETIKEFSTLKKRQGEVSKLHKLLQVINNATSSKGEVDCSHNEELKNLLEEAKQIGVSIPENKQSFKKDERDRLIENIRMTIEDQNIQNEMQMQTITRLTNDRYETYQMARSILKPLHEDKINKARKIAGG
;
A
#
# COMPACT_ATOMS: atom_id res chain seq x y z
N MET A 1 10.86 26.50 17.79
CA MET A 1 9.48 26.18 17.36
C MET A 1 8.96 27.12 16.27
N ALA A 2 9.25 28.44 16.31
CA ALA A 2 8.83 29.40 15.27
C ALA A 2 9.25 29.07 13.83
N ASN A 3 10.40 28.41 13.62
CA ASN A 3 10.95 28.13 12.28
C ASN A 3 10.30 26.93 11.56
N GLN A 4 9.57 26.07 12.28
CA GLN A 4 8.82 24.95 11.67
C GLN A 4 7.50 25.44 11.07
N GLN A 5 6.85 26.41 11.72
CA GLN A 5 5.60 27.01 11.22
C GLN A 5 5.82 27.77 9.92
N ALA A 6 6.91 28.53 9.80
CA ALA A 6 7.22 29.28 8.58
C ALA A 6 7.42 28.37 7.34
N VAL A 7 8.08 27.22 7.51
CA VAL A 7 8.30 26.27 6.42
C VAL A 7 6.99 25.58 6.00
N VAL A 8 6.16 25.20 6.98
CA VAL A 8 4.84 24.62 6.70
C VAL A 8 3.94 25.64 6.01
N GLU A 9 3.99 26.92 6.39
CA GLU A 9 3.18 27.98 5.80
C GLU A 9 3.60 28.32 4.36
N VAL A 10 4.91 28.28 4.06
CA VAL A 10 5.43 28.43 2.68
C VAL A 10 5.04 27.22 1.82
N LEU A 11 5.08 26.01 2.38
CA LEU A 11 4.63 24.79 1.70
C LEU A 11 3.13 24.83 1.39
N SER A 12 2.30 25.25 2.35
CA SER A 12 0.85 25.39 2.16
C SER A 12 0.50 26.44 1.11
N LYS A 13 1.15 27.61 1.14
CA LYS A 13 0.91 28.68 0.15
C LYS A 13 1.35 28.29 -1.27
N ALA A 14 2.40 27.48 -1.41
CA ALA A 14 2.84 26.98 -2.71
C ALA A 14 1.90 25.89 -3.28
N LEU A 15 1.16 25.20 -2.42
CA LEU A 15 0.16 24.18 -2.80
C LEU A 15 -1.20 24.81 -3.17
N ASP A 16 -1.57 25.93 -2.54
CA ASP A 16 -2.87 26.58 -2.73
C ASP A 16 -2.92 27.57 -3.91
N ASN A 17 -1.78 28.11 -4.35
CA ASN A 17 -1.72 29.06 -5.46
C ASN A 17 -1.62 28.36 -6.83
N GLN A 18 -2.78 28.07 -7.44
CA GLN A 18 -2.91 27.84 -8.89
C GLN A 18 -2.83 29.15 -9.70
N GLU A 19 -1.92 30.07 -9.36
CA GLU A 19 -1.63 31.17 -10.26
C GLU A 19 -0.78 30.65 -11.42
N SER A 20 -1.04 31.13 -12.64
CA SER A 20 -0.26 30.77 -13.84
C SER A 20 1.19 31.24 -13.66
N VAL A 21 2.01 30.39 -13.04
CA VAL A 21 3.43 30.63 -12.83
C VAL A 21 4.10 30.63 -14.20
N ASP A 22 4.63 31.78 -14.64
CA ASP A 22 5.45 31.88 -15.85
C ASP A 22 6.67 30.94 -15.70
N PRO A 23 6.75 29.84 -16.46
CA PRO A 23 7.80 28.83 -16.30
C PRO A 23 9.21 29.41 -16.53
N ASN A 24 9.32 30.54 -17.23
CA ASN A 24 10.59 31.16 -17.58
C ASN A 24 11.18 32.05 -16.48
N HIS A 25 10.45 32.32 -15.40
CA HIS A 25 10.86 33.23 -14.32
C HIS A 25 10.89 32.59 -12.92
N LEU A 26 10.90 31.26 -12.84
CA LEU A 26 10.96 30.55 -11.57
C LEU A 26 12.34 30.62 -10.93
N SER A 27 12.38 30.95 -9.63
CA SER A 27 13.61 30.82 -8.84
C SER A 27 14.02 29.35 -8.74
N VAL A 28 15.32 29.10 -8.58
CA VAL A 28 15.86 27.75 -8.36
C VAL A 28 15.19 27.08 -7.15
N GLU A 29 14.89 27.85 -6.09
CA GLU A 29 14.15 27.38 -4.92
C GLU A 29 12.75 26.86 -5.29
N ALA A 30 12.02 27.59 -6.13
CA ALA A 30 10.67 27.23 -6.55
C ALA A 30 10.66 26.01 -7.47
N LEU A 31 11.60 25.92 -8.41
CA LEU A 31 11.78 24.72 -9.26
C LEU A 31 12.09 23.49 -8.41
N LEU A 32 13.01 23.63 -7.45
CA LEU A 32 13.43 22.52 -6.60
C LEU A 32 12.32 22.10 -5.64
N LEU A 33 11.51 23.05 -5.16
CA LEU A 33 10.31 22.75 -4.39
C LEU A 33 9.28 22.00 -5.23
N LEU A 34 9.00 22.46 -6.46
CA LEU A 34 8.05 21.81 -7.37
C LEU A 34 8.46 20.36 -7.67
N ILE A 35 9.74 20.13 -7.99
CA ILE A 35 10.27 18.78 -8.26
C ILE A 35 10.12 17.87 -7.04
N ASN A 36 10.47 18.35 -5.85
CA ASN A 36 10.36 17.53 -4.63
C ASN A 36 8.91 17.29 -4.22
N THR A 37 8.03 18.28 -4.36
CA THR A 37 6.58 18.12 -4.10
C THR A 37 5.97 17.11 -5.04
N GLU A 38 6.29 17.17 -6.34
CA GLU A 38 5.80 16.20 -7.32
C GLU A 38 6.33 14.79 -7.03
N ARG A 39 7.62 14.65 -6.69
CA ARG A 39 8.19 13.37 -6.28
C ARG A 39 7.52 12.80 -5.03
N LEU A 40 7.26 13.64 -4.02
CA LEU A 40 6.56 13.23 -2.81
C LEU A 40 5.12 12.81 -3.10
N ARG A 41 4.44 13.48 -4.04
CA ARG A 41 3.10 13.11 -4.51
C ARG A 41 3.10 11.72 -5.16
N GLN A 42 4.02 11.48 -6.08
CA GLN A 42 4.18 10.18 -6.75
C GLN A 42 4.46 9.06 -5.73
N LEU A 43 5.43 9.26 -4.84
CA LEU A 43 5.75 8.28 -3.79
C LEU A 43 4.55 8.01 -2.87
N LYS A 44 3.74 9.03 -2.56
CA LYS A 44 2.51 8.86 -1.78
C LYS A 44 1.48 8.03 -2.54
N GLU A 45 1.23 8.34 -3.81
CA GLU A 45 0.26 7.63 -4.65
C GLU A 45 0.65 6.16 -4.83
N GLU A 46 1.92 5.89 -5.12
CA GLU A 46 2.46 4.53 -5.19
C GLU A 46 2.32 3.78 -3.87
N THR A 47 2.68 4.42 -2.75
CA THR A 47 2.55 3.80 -1.42
C THR A 47 1.09 3.43 -1.11
N ILE A 48 0.14 4.34 -1.40
CA ILE A 48 -1.30 4.09 -1.19
C ILE A 48 -1.79 2.93 -2.07
N LYS A 49 -1.37 2.91 -3.33
CA LYS A 49 -1.71 1.83 -4.27
C LYS A 49 -1.22 0.49 -3.73
N GLU A 50 0.05 0.39 -3.32
CA GLU A 50 0.62 -0.83 -2.76
C GLU A 50 -0.10 -1.29 -1.49
N PHE A 51 -0.40 -0.37 -0.56
CA PHE A 51 -1.18 -0.68 0.64
C PHE A 51 -2.59 -1.16 0.31
N SER A 52 -3.25 -0.59 -0.70
CA SER A 52 -4.61 -0.99 -1.08
C SER A 52 -4.64 -2.42 -1.60
N THR A 53 -3.66 -2.80 -2.44
CA THR A 53 -3.50 -4.16 -2.96
C THR A 53 -3.16 -5.14 -1.85
N LEU A 54 -2.25 -4.76 -0.94
CA LEU A 54 -1.90 -5.58 0.22
C LEU A 54 -3.12 -5.85 1.11
N LYS A 55 -3.91 -4.80 1.41
CA LYS A 55 -5.13 -4.91 2.21
C LYS A 55 -6.16 -5.81 1.56
N LYS A 56 -6.32 -5.72 0.23
CA LYS A 56 -7.21 -6.60 -0.53
C LYS A 56 -6.74 -8.06 -0.40
N ARG A 57 -5.46 -8.35 -0.63
CA ARG A 57 -4.91 -9.71 -0.51
C ARG A 57 -5.01 -10.25 0.92
N GLN A 58 -4.78 -9.44 1.95
CA GLN A 58 -5.02 -9.86 3.34
C GLN A 58 -6.50 -10.20 3.60
N GLY A 59 -7.44 -9.49 2.98
CA GLY A 59 -8.85 -9.84 3.02
C GLY A 59 -9.13 -11.21 2.40
N GLU A 60 -8.48 -11.52 1.28
CA GLU A 60 -8.55 -12.84 0.62
C GLU A 60 -7.97 -13.95 1.50
N VAL A 61 -6.79 -13.75 2.09
CA VAL A 61 -6.19 -14.70 3.06
C VAL A 61 -7.14 -14.96 4.23
N SER A 62 -7.76 -13.91 4.79
CA SER A 62 -8.73 -14.04 5.88
C SER A 62 -9.94 -14.89 5.49
N LYS A 63 -10.45 -14.71 4.26
CA LYS A 63 -11.53 -15.55 3.71
C LYS A 63 -11.12 -17.00 3.56
N LEU A 64 -9.91 -17.28 3.07
CA LEU A 64 -9.39 -18.65 2.96
C LEU A 64 -9.23 -19.33 4.33
N HIS A 65 -8.78 -18.60 5.36
CA HIS A 65 -8.77 -19.12 6.73
C HIS A 65 -10.17 -19.40 7.27
N LYS A 66 -11.14 -18.51 6.99
CA LYS A 66 -12.55 -18.74 7.35
C LYS A 66 -13.08 -19.99 6.64
N LEU A 67 -12.77 -20.19 5.36
CA LEU A 67 -13.14 -21.39 4.62
C LEU A 67 -12.56 -22.65 5.28
N LEU A 68 -11.27 -22.67 5.65
CA LEU A 68 -10.67 -23.81 6.35
C LEU A 68 -11.40 -24.12 7.67
N GLN A 69 -11.77 -23.10 8.44
CA GLN A 69 -12.52 -23.28 9.68
C GLN A 69 -13.91 -23.88 9.41
N VAL A 70 -14.63 -23.38 8.40
CA VAL A 70 -15.95 -23.90 8.04
C VAL A 70 -15.86 -25.34 7.52
N ILE A 71 -14.86 -25.67 6.69
CA ILE A 71 -14.60 -27.04 6.23
C ILE A 71 -14.35 -27.98 7.42
N ASN A 72 -13.52 -27.57 8.38
CA ASN A 72 -13.24 -28.39 9.56
C ASN A 72 -14.49 -28.60 10.43
N ASN A 73 -15.32 -27.57 10.60
CA ASN A 73 -16.58 -27.67 11.34
C ASN A 73 -17.65 -28.52 10.63
N ALA A 74 -17.68 -28.48 9.29
CA ALA A 74 -18.59 -29.26 8.45
C ALA A 74 -18.09 -30.69 8.20
N THR A 75 -16.90 -31.05 8.68
CA THR A 75 -16.36 -32.41 8.51
C THR A 75 -17.12 -33.38 9.43
N SER A 76 -17.69 -34.42 8.82
CA SER A 76 -18.29 -35.54 9.56
C SER A 76 -17.24 -36.39 10.30
N SER A 77 -17.70 -37.26 11.20
CA SER A 77 -16.83 -38.22 11.92
C SER A 77 -16.04 -39.17 11.00
N LYS A 78 -16.45 -39.31 9.73
CA LYS A 78 -15.76 -40.11 8.71
C LYS A 78 -14.69 -39.32 7.93
N GLY A 79 -14.54 -38.03 8.20
CA GLY A 79 -13.61 -37.16 7.46
C GLY A 79 -14.18 -36.59 6.15
N GLU A 80 -15.46 -36.84 5.87
CA GLU A 80 -16.13 -36.36 4.66
C GLU A 80 -16.81 -35.01 4.90
N VAL A 81 -16.85 -34.17 3.87
CA VAL A 81 -17.48 -32.84 3.91
C VAL A 81 -18.58 -32.80 2.86
N ASP A 82 -19.80 -32.49 3.30
CA ASP A 82 -20.96 -32.28 2.42
C ASP A 82 -21.38 -30.80 2.46
N CYS A 83 -21.37 -30.20 1.28
CA CYS A 83 -21.68 -28.80 1.04
C CYS A 83 -23.12 -28.61 0.54
N SER A 84 -23.87 -29.70 0.23
CA SER A 84 -25.18 -29.61 -0.42
C SER A 84 -26.19 -28.73 0.32
N HIS A 85 -26.15 -28.72 1.66
CA HIS A 85 -27.09 -27.98 2.52
C HIS A 85 -26.47 -26.73 3.20
N ASN A 86 -25.18 -26.45 2.96
CA ASN A 86 -24.48 -25.34 3.59
C ASN A 86 -24.17 -24.24 2.56
N GLU A 87 -25.08 -23.27 2.44
CA GLU A 87 -24.91 -22.14 1.52
C GLU A 87 -23.69 -21.28 1.85
N GLU A 88 -23.32 -21.13 3.13
CA GLU A 88 -22.12 -20.40 3.52
C GLU A 88 -20.86 -21.09 2.96
N LEU A 89 -20.79 -22.41 3.07
CA LEU A 89 -19.67 -23.18 2.53
C LEU A 89 -19.60 -23.12 1.00
N LYS A 90 -20.75 -23.18 0.30
CA LYS A 90 -20.79 -23.02 -1.16
C LYS A 90 -20.27 -21.65 -1.60
N ASN A 91 -20.72 -20.58 -0.93
CA ASN A 91 -20.28 -19.22 -1.23
C ASN A 91 -18.77 -19.06 -0.99
N LEU A 92 -18.25 -19.58 0.12
CA LEU A 92 -16.83 -19.53 0.43
C LEU A 92 -15.97 -20.35 -0.55
N LEU A 93 -16.47 -21.48 -1.05
CA LEU A 93 -15.80 -22.27 -2.09
C LEU A 93 -15.76 -21.54 -3.42
N GLU A 94 -16.85 -20.86 -3.81
CA GLU A 94 -16.88 -20.05 -5.03
C GLU A 94 -15.93 -18.85 -4.94
N GLU A 95 -15.91 -18.16 -3.79
CA GLU A 95 -14.95 -17.10 -3.52
C GLU A 95 -13.50 -17.63 -3.56
N ALA A 96 -13.23 -18.81 -3.00
CA ALA A 96 -11.91 -19.42 -3.05
C ALA A 96 -11.49 -19.79 -4.48
N LYS A 97 -12.43 -20.22 -5.33
CA LYS A 97 -12.17 -20.45 -6.77
C LYS A 97 -11.73 -19.17 -7.46
N GLN A 98 -12.35 -18.03 -7.15
CA GLN A 98 -11.96 -16.71 -7.68
C GLN A 98 -10.57 -16.26 -7.18
N ILE A 99 -10.19 -16.67 -5.97
CA ILE A 99 -8.88 -16.38 -5.38
C ILE A 99 -7.76 -17.27 -5.97
N GLY A 100 -8.11 -18.35 -6.68
CA GLY A 100 -7.17 -19.22 -7.39
C GLY A 100 -7.05 -20.64 -6.82
N VAL A 101 -7.91 -21.02 -5.85
CA VAL A 101 -7.94 -22.39 -5.34
C VAL A 101 -8.54 -23.32 -6.39
N SER A 102 -7.84 -24.41 -6.70
CA SER A 102 -8.31 -25.43 -7.64
C SER A 102 -9.40 -26.30 -7.00
N ILE A 103 -10.65 -26.08 -7.40
CA ILE A 103 -11.84 -26.78 -6.92
C ILE A 103 -12.57 -27.42 -8.11
N PRO A 104 -12.87 -28.74 -8.09
CA PRO A 104 -13.64 -29.40 -9.14
C PRO A 104 -15.02 -28.79 -9.31
N GLU A 105 -15.46 -28.60 -10.56
CA GLU A 105 -16.75 -27.96 -10.84
C GLU A 105 -17.94 -28.77 -10.34
N ASN A 106 -18.95 -28.09 -9.78
CA ASN A 106 -20.22 -28.65 -9.31
C ASN A 106 -20.11 -29.76 -8.26
N LYS A 107 -18.95 -29.93 -7.64
CA LYS A 107 -18.75 -30.95 -6.62
C LYS A 107 -19.24 -30.45 -5.26
N GLN A 108 -20.30 -31.08 -4.76
CA GLN A 108 -20.93 -30.70 -3.49
C GLN A 108 -20.52 -31.59 -2.33
N SER A 109 -19.93 -32.77 -2.58
CA SER A 109 -19.47 -33.68 -1.53
C SER A 109 -18.02 -34.09 -1.79
N PHE A 110 -17.20 -34.02 -0.74
CA PHE A 110 -15.79 -34.35 -0.76
C PHE A 110 -15.55 -35.54 0.17
N LYS A 111 -14.99 -36.62 -0.39
CA LYS A 111 -14.48 -37.73 0.41
C LYS A 111 -13.24 -37.27 1.19
N LYS A 112 -12.86 -38.02 2.23
CA LYS A 112 -11.70 -37.71 3.07
C LYS A 112 -10.44 -37.31 2.28
N ASP A 113 -10.02 -38.14 1.31
CA ASP A 113 -8.82 -37.87 0.51
C ASP A 113 -8.94 -36.60 -0.35
N GLU A 114 -10.14 -36.32 -0.86
CA GLU A 114 -10.41 -35.16 -1.71
C GLU A 114 -10.49 -33.88 -0.91
N ARG A 115 -11.02 -33.98 0.31
CA ARG A 115 -11.05 -32.91 1.29
C ARG A 115 -9.64 -32.59 1.79
N ASP A 116 -8.81 -33.59 2.04
CA ASP A 116 -7.42 -33.38 2.46
C ASP A 116 -6.63 -32.67 1.35
N ARG A 117 -6.84 -33.04 0.07
CA ARG A 117 -6.29 -32.31 -1.08
C ARG A 117 -6.81 -30.88 -1.20
N LEU A 118 -8.10 -30.66 -0.95
CA LEU A 118 -8.69 -29.32 -0.97
C LEU A 118 -8.09 -28.44 0.13
N ILE A 119 -7.96 -28.97 1.35
CA ILE A 119 -7.33 -28.25 2.47
C ILE A 119 -5.88 -27.92 2.12
N GLU A 120 -5.13 -28.85 1.54
CA GLU A 120 -3.75 -28.61 1.15
C GLU A 120 -3.64 -27.54 0.06
N ASN A 121 -4.49 -27.60 -0.97
CA ASN A 121 -4.55 -26.57 -2.01
C ASN A 121 -4.83 -25.18 -1.40
N ILE A 122 -5.79 -25.07 -0.46
CA ILE A 122 -6.09 -23.81 0.22
C ILE A 122 -4.89 -23.33 1.03
N ARG A 123 -4.18 -24.23 1.74
CA ARG A 123 -2.98 -23.89 2.50
C ARG A 123 -1.85 -23.38 1.62
N MET A 124 -1.59 -24.04 0.50
CA MET A 124 -0.61 -23.60 -0.50
C MET A 124 -0.96 -22.20 -1.03
N THR A 125 -2.23 -21.96 -1.38
CA THR A 125 -2.67 -20.63 -1.83
C THR A 125 -2.49 -19.56 -0.74
N ILE A 126 -2.79 -19.87 0.52
CA ILE A 126 -2.53 -18.96 1.64
C ILE A 126 -1.04 -18.64 1.77
N GLU A 127 -0.18 -19.65 1.66
CA GLU A 127 1.27 -19.48 1.74
C GLU A 127 1.81 -18.61 0.60
N ASP A 128 1.39 -18.87 -0.64
CA ASP A 128 1.74 -18.05 -1.80
C ASP A 128 1.31 -16.59 -1.61
N GLN A 129 0.08 -16.37 -1.12
CA GLN A 129 -0.42 -15.02 -0.83
C GLN A 129 0.38 -14.34 0.29
N ASN A 130 0.80 -15.08 1.31
CA ASN A 130 1.62 -14.55 2.40
C ASN A 130 3.03 -14.17 1.93
N ILE A 131 3.65 -14.97 1.07
CA ILE A 131 4.93 -14.63 0.42
C ILE A 131 4.79 -13.32 -0.37
N GLN A 132 3.73 -13.19 -1.16
CA GLN A 132 3.47 -11.95 -1.90
C GLN A 132 3.22 -10.75 -0.96
N ASN A 133 2.52 -10.96 0.15
CA ASN A 133 2.31 -9.92 1.16
C ASN A 133 3.63 -9.45 1.79
N GLU A 134 4.54 -10.37 2.08
CA GLU A 134 5.86 -10.04 2.63
C GLU A 134 6.69 -9.23 1.62
N MET A 135 6.77 -9.68 0.37
CA MET A 135 7.46 -8.94 -0.70
C MET A 135 6.88 -7.54 -0.89
N GLN A 136 5.56 -7.41 -0.81
CA GLN A 136 4.89 -6.13 -0.98
C GLN A 136 5.12 -5.21 0.23
N MET A 137 5.21 -5.75 1.44
CA MET A 137 5.61 -5.00 2.63
C MET A 137 7.05 -4.48 2.55
N GLN A 138 7.98 -5.26 1.97
CA GLN A 138 9.33 -4.77 1.68
C GLN A 138 9.30 -3.60 0.69
N THR A 139 8.45 -3.68 -0.33
CA THR A 139 8.26 -2.60 -1.31
C THR A 139 7.71 -1.33 -0.66
N ILE A 140 6.69 -1.45 0.19
CA ILE A 140 6.12 -0.34 0.97
C ILE A 140 7.18 0.27 1.90
N THR A 141 8.01 -0.55 2.53
CA THR A 141 9.09 -0.09 3.41
C THR A 141 10.11 0.73 2.62
N ARG A 142 10.51 0.25 1.44
CA ARG A 142 11.39 1.00 0.53
C ARG A 142 10.78 2.34 0.13
N LEU A 143 9.52 2.35 -0.34
CA LEU A 143 8.83 3.60 -0.72
C LEU A 143 8.73 4.60 0.44
N THR A 144 8.52 4.09 1.66
CA THR A 144 8.48 4.91 2.88
C THR A 144 9.83 5.55 3.18
N ASN A 145 10.91 4.78 3.04
CA ASN A 145 12.28 5.28 3.20
C ASN A 145 12.62 6.33 2.12
N ASP A 146 12.32 6.04 0.85
CA ASP A 146 12.52 6.97 -0.27
C ASP A 146 11.79 8.30 -0.04
N ARG A 147 10.58 8.24 0.54
CA ARG A 147 9.81 9.42 0.92
C ARG A 147 10.50 10.21 2.03
N TYR A 148 11.00 9.53 3.07
CA TYR A 148 11.73 10.18 4.16
C TYR A 148 13.03 10.85 3.66
N GLU A 149 13.78 10.17 2.79
CA GLU A 149 14.98 10.71 2.16
C GLU A 149 14.65 11.96 1.32
N THR A 150 13.58 11.91 0.51
CA THR A 150 13.13 13.07 -0.28
C THR A 150 12.78 14.26 0.62
N TYR A 151 12.12 14.04 1.76
CA TYR A 151 11.88 15.10 2.76
C TYR A 151 13.17 15.68 3.32
N GLN A 152 14.14 14.83 3.66
CA GLN A 152 15.43 15.31 4.20
C GLN A 152 16.25 16.06 3.15
N MET A 153 16.23 15.62 1.89
CA MET A 153 16.87 16.33 0.77
C MET A 153 16.22 17.70 0.54
N ALA A 154 14.89 17.76 0.47
CA ALA A 154 14.19 19.03 0.31
C ALA A 154 14.57 20.00 1.44
N ARG A 155 14.61 19.52 2.69
CA ARG A 155 15.00 20.32 3.85
C ARG A 155 16.47 20.76 3.81
N SER A 156 17.39 19.87 3.43
CA SER A 156 18.83 20.17 3.40
C SER A 156 19.21 21.15 2.29
N ILE A 157 18.39 21.27 1.24
CA ILE A 157 18.60 22.22 0.15
C ILE A 157 17.89 23.56 0.43
N LEU A 158 16.64 23.52 0.89
CA LEU A 158 15.87 24.75 1.13
C LEU A 158 16.43 25.59 2.27
N LYS A 159 16.97 24.97 3.32
CA LYS A 159 17.49 25.70 4.48
C LYS A 159 18.72 26.57 4.12
N PRO A 160 19.78 26.05 3.47
CA PRO A 160 20.91 26.88 3.04
C PRO A 160 20.53 27.95 2.02
N LEU A 161 19.64 27.65 1.07
CA LEU A 161 19.18 28.63 0.07
C LEU A 161 18.47 29.82 0.73
N HIS A 162 17.60 29.53 1.71
CA HIS A 162 16.92 30.56 2.48
C HIS A 162 17.90 31.41 3.31
N GLU A 163 18.87 30.76 3.98
CA GLU A 163 19.92 31.47 4.73
C GLU A 163 20.79 32.35 3.83
N ASP A 164 21.18 31.86 2.64
CA ASP A 164 21.93 32.64 1.65
C ASP A 164 21.15 33.85 1.15
N LYS A 165 19.84 33.68 0.88
CA LYS A 165 18.95 34.79 0.48
C LYS A 165 18.86 35.86 1.56
N ILE A 166 18.70 35.48 2.83
CA ILE A 166 18.69 36.42 3.96
C ILE A 166 20.05 37.14 4.07
N ASN A 167 21.15 36.39 3.97
CA ASN A 167 22.50 36.96 4.09
C ASN A 167 22.82 37.92 2.95
N LYS A 168 22.42 37.60 1.71
CA LYS A 168 22.54 38.50 0.54
C LYS A 168 21.67 39.74 0.69
N ALA A 169 20.42 39.59 1.13
CA ALA A 169 19.52 40.71 1.38
C ALA A 169 20.11 41.68 2.43
N ARG A 170 20.69 41.16 3.52
CA ARG A 170 21.39 41.98 4.53
C ARG A 170 22.61 42.70 3.96
N LYS A 171 23.43 42.03 3.15
CA LYS A 171 24.59 42.64 2.50
C LYS A 171 24.20 43.77 1.54
N ILE A 172 23.08 43.63 0.82
CA ILE A 172 22.57 44.64 -0.13
C ILE A 172 21.95 45.83 0.62
N ALA A 173 21.28 45.59 1.75
CA ALA A 173 20.66 46.63 2.56
C ALA A 173 21.67 47.52 3.33
N GLY A 174 22.98 47.30 3.14
CA GLY A 174 24.02 47.96 3.91
C GLY A 174 24.15 47.32 5.28
N GLY A 175 24.95 46.26 5.37
CA GLY A 175 25.47 45.79 6.66
C GLY A 175 26.45 46.78 7.27
#